data_AF-A0A4Y7TSF4-F1
#
_entry.id   AF-A0A4Y7TSF4-F1
#
_cell.length_a   1.000
_cell.length_b   1.000
_cell.length_c   1.000
_cell.angle_alpha   90.00
_cell.angle_beta   90.00
_cell.angle_gamma   90.00
#
_symmetry.space_group_name_H-M   'P 1'
#
loop_
_entity.id
_entity.type
_entity.pdbx_description
1 polymer ?
#
loop_
_entity_poly.entity_id
_entity_poly.type
_entity_poly.pdbx_seq_one_letter_code
_entity_poly.pdbx_strand_id
1 'polypeptide(L)'
;MLMLGPLHDNVRKHLEVLHQDPEQLLSGDVDTLHLIAVLYSQEWQRPDFICVVHSMAPTLPHLSSLLRAFFSGAGKTWERFTSEFAPGGLIDEASLEEKELAWMLPTNDINEGALGSFRVMMRRQPQPSLSVQNAQAMYFRNETQAFMKQYFVKPEDLQFLRKKEATRKKRQQKRQEKDLWLEALELVLDETKVPGLKGEAFKDMLDKFKVVGAPDLGNVNRRSKVGAIREALIVAIEKYNNGTWRIAGEDEGEGDESSDLGDDEPSALEPISDWEETDTED
;
A
#
# COMPACT_ATOMS: atom_id res chain seq x y z
N MET A 1 -8.45 -1.10 5.40
CA MET A 1 -9.24 0.15 5.50
C MET A 1 -9.37 0.88 4.16
N LEU A 2 -8.41 0.74 3.25
CA LEU A 2 -8.42 1.42 1.94
C LEU A 2 -9.40 0.83 0.89
N MET A 3 -10.15 -0.23 1.24
CA MET A 3 -11.12 -0.90 0.36
C MET A 3 -12.57 -0.44 0.58
N LEU A 4 -12.77 0.81 1.02
CA LEU A 4 -14.10 1.34 1.36
C LEU A 4 -14.81 2.05 0.18
N GLY A 5 -14.23 2.05 -1.02
CA GLY A 5 -14.83 2.65 -2.22
C GLY A 5 -16.32 2.29 -2.40
N PRO A 6 -16.71 1.00 -2.37
CA PRO A 6 -18.12 0.61 -2.49
C PRO A 6 -19.03 1.17 -1.40
N LEU A 7 -18.55 1.28 -0.15
CA LEU A 7 -19.29 1.89 0.95
C LEU A 7 -19.53 3.38 0.67
N HIS A 8 -18.48 4.10 0.28
CA HIS A 8 -18.57 5.54 -0.01
C HIS A 8 -19.54 5.83 -1.16
N ASP A 9 -19.55 4.97 -2.19
CA ASP A 9 -20.51 5.05 -3.29
C ASP A 9 -21.96 4.81 -2.85
N ASN A 10 -22.18 3.84 -1.98
CA ASN A 10 -23.52 3.57 -1.45
C ASN A 10 -24.03 4.76 -0.62
N VAL A 11 -23.20 5.36 0.22
CA VAL A 11 -23.55 6.56 0.98
C VAL A 11 -23.90 7.72 0.05
N ARG A 12 -23.09 7.98 -0.98
CA ARG A 12 -23.36 9.03 -1.97
C ARG A 12 -24.69 8.83 -2.68
N LYS A 13 -24.96 7.61 -3.17
CA LYS A 13 -26.23 7.28 -3.83
C LYS A 13 -27.42 7.47 -2.88
N HIS A 14 -27.28 7.09 -1.62
CA HIS A 14 -28.32 7.27 -0.61
C HIS A 14 -28.63 8.75 -0.33
N LEU A 15 -27.59 9.59 -0.20
CA LEU A 15 -27.76 11.03 -0.04
C LEU A 15 -28.50 11.67 -1.22
N GLU A 16 -28.25 11.19 -2.45
CA GLU A 16 -28.95 11.65 -3.65
C GLU A 16 -30.44 11.26 -3.64
N VAL A 17 -30.78 10.04 -3.23
CA VAL A 17 -32.17 9.59 -3.06
C VAL A 17 -32.92 10.49 -2.08
N LEU A 18 -32.32 10.73 -0.91
CA LEU A 18 -32.91 11.58 0.12
C LEU A 18 -32.96 13.07 -0.25
N HIS A 19 -32.05 13.53 -1.11
CA HIS A 19 -32.09 14.87 -1.67
C HIS A 19 -33.26 15.05 -2.66
N GLN A 20 -33.49 14.05 -3.52
CA GLN A 20 -34.55 14.09 -4.53
C GLN A 20 -35.94 14.08 -3.90
N ASP A 21 -36.13 13.27 -2.86
CA ASP A 21 -37.42 13.10 -2.18
C ASP A 21 -37.25 12.95 -0.65
N PRO A 22 -37.07 14.08 0.08
CA PRO A 22 -36.91 14.06 1.53
C PRO A 22 -38.18 13.64 2.27
N GLU A 23 -39.35 13.60 1.62
CA GLU A 23 -40.59 13.12 2.23
C GLU A 23 -40.52 11.63 2.61
N GLN A 24 -39.62 10.88 1.99
CA GLN A 24 -39.29 9.49 2.34
C GLN A 24 -38.73 9.34 3.77
N LEU A 25 -38.32 10.44 4.42
CA LEU A 25 -37.93 10.43 5.84
C LEU A 25 -39.04 10.96 6.76
N LEU A 26 -39.96 11.77 6.23
CA LEU A 26 -40.86 12.60 7.01
C LEU A 26 -42.29 12.06 7.10
N SER A 27 -42.67 11.15 6.20
CA SER A 27 -44.01 10.60 6.13
C SER A 27 -44.01 9.15 5.65
N GLY A 28 -45.05 8.40 6.02
CA GLY A 28 -45.24 7.01 5.60
C GLY A 28 -45.43 6.07 6.78
N ASP A 29 -45.49 4.78 6.47
CA ASP A 29 -45.57 3.73 7.48
C ASP A 29 -44.17 3.42 8.05
N VAL A 30 -43.99 3.66 9.34
CA VAL A 30 -42.68 3.53 10.03
C VAL A 30 -42.14 2.11 9.93
N ASP A 31 -43.01 1.11 9.89
CA ASP A 31 -42.63 -0.30 9.80
C ASP A 31 -42.01 -0.66 8.44
N THR A 32 -42.32 0.07 7.38
CA THR A 32 -41.80 -0.19 6.02
C THR A 32 -40.85 0.87 5.50
N LEU A 33 -40.89 2.09 6.07
CA LEU A 33 -40.09 3.23 5.63
C LEU A 33 -38.58 3.00 5.70
N HIS A 34 -38.16 2.21 6.69
CA HIS A 34 -36.75 1.91 6.92
C HIS A 34 -36.08 1.30 5.67
N LEU A 35 -36.83 0.60 4.82
CA LEU A 35 -36.36 0.01 3.57
C LEU A 35 -35.79 1.04 2.59
N ILE A 36 -36.29 2.27 2.63
CA ILE A 36 -35.94 3.36 1.71
C ILE A 36 -35.09 4.42 2.44
N ALA A 37 -35.45 4.75 3.68
CA ALA A 37 -34.84 5.85 4.43
C ALA A 37 -33.48 5.52 5.07
N VAL A 38 -33.20 4.24 5.30
CA VAL A 38 -31.97 3.76 5.95
C VAL A 38 -31.04 3.15 4.90
N LEU A 39 -29.76 3.53 4.92
CA LEU A 39 -28.74 3.16 3.92
C LEU A 39 -28.69 1.66 3.58
N TYR A 40 -28.94 0.79 4.57
CA TYR A 40 -28.95 -0.66 4.41
C TYR A 40 -30.27 -1.29 4.83
N SER A 41 -31.35 -0.52 4.79
CA SER A 41 -32.70 -1.02 5.04
C SER A 41 -32.83 -1.74 6.39
N GLN A 42 -32.10 -1.30 7.40
CA GLN A 42 -32.21 -1.84 8.76
C GLN A 42 -33.34 -1.14 9.50
N GLU A 43 -34.03 -1.88 10.37
CA GLU A 43 -35.08 -1.33 11.20
C GLU A 43 -34.60 -0.16 12.07
N TRP A 44 -35.49 0.78 12.33
CA TRP A 44 -35.21 1.89 13.22
C TRP A 44 -34.91 1.38 14.63
N GLN A 45 -33.81 1.81 15.22
CA GLN A 45 -33.50 1.49 16.63
C GLN A 45 -34.58 1.99 17.60
N ARG A 46 -35.31 3.06 17.22
CA ARG A 46 -36.40 3.66 18.01
C ARG A 46 -37.57 4.07 17.09
N PRO A 47 -38.45 3.14 16.71
CA PRO A 47 -39.59 3.43 15.84
C PRO A 47 -40.51 4.50 16.44
N ASP A 48 -40.74 4.47 17.76
CA ASP A 48 -41.54 5.47 18.48
C ASP A 48 -41.06 6.91 18.26
N PHE A 49 -39.74 7.11 18.14
CA PHE A 49 -39.17 8.43 17.87
C PHE A 49 -39.51 8.91 16.46
N ILE A 50 -39.46 8.01 15.48
CA ILE A 50 -39.83 8.32 14.09
C ILE A 50 -41.32 8.67 14.00
N CYS A 51 -42.19 7.94 14.70
CA CYS A 51 -43.62 8.28 14.79
C CYS A 51 -43.85 9.71 15.31
N VAL A 52 -43.09 10.14 16.32
CA VAL A 52 -43.17 11.51 16.85
C VAL A 52 -42.69 12.52 15.81
N VAL A 53 -41.56 12.27 15.14
CA VAL A 53 -41.05 13.15 14.06
C VAL A 53 -42.08 13.29 12.95
N HIS A 54 -42.70 12.19 12.50
CA HIS A 54 -43.74 12.18 11.48
C HIS A 54 -44.98 12.97 11.91
N SER A 55 -45.38 12.87 13.18
CA SER A 55 -46.51 13.67 13.70
C SER A 55 -46.21 15.18 13.73
N MET A 56 -44.94 15.55 13.89
CA MET A 56 -44.49 16.94 13.96
C MET A 56 -44.15 17.53 12.58
N ALA A 57 -43.70 16.72 11.62
CA ALA A 57 -43.25 17.17 10.31
C ALA A 57 -44.27 18.09 9.58
N PRO A 58 -45.59 17.82 9.59
CA PRO A 58 -46.59 18.70 8.98
C PRO A 58 -46.66 20.10 9.61
N THR A 59 -46.23 20.24 10.86
CA THR A 59 -46.22 21.54 11.58
C THR A 59 -44.99 22.39 11.26
N LEU A 60 -44.01 21.84 10.53
CA LEU A 60 -42.71 22.46 10.24
C LEU A 60 -42.58 22.75 8.74
N PRO A 61 -43.07 23.91 8.25
CA PRO A 61 -43.24 24.17 6.81
C PRO A 61 -41.92 24.23 6.01
N HIS A 62 -40.78 24.40 6.67
CA HIS A 62 -39.47 24.47 6.03
C HIS A 62 -38.62 23.21 6.21
N LEU A 63 -39.12 22.19 6.92
CA LEU A 63 -38.35 20.98 7.24
C LEU A 63 -37.88 20.25 5.97
N SER A 64 -38.78 20.05 5.02
CA SER A 64 -38.49 19.41 3.74
C SER A 64 -37.43 20.18 2.93
N SER A 65 -37.55 21.51 2.88
CA SER A 65 -36.55 22.38 2.23
C SER A 65 -35.18 22.34 2.91
N LEU A 66 -35.16 22.31 4.26
CA LEU A 66 -33.92 22.19 5.04
C LEU A 66 -33.24 20.85 4.82
N LEU A 67 -33.99 19.74 4.82
CA LEU A 67 -33.45 18.42 4.52
C LEU A 67 -32.86 18.34 3.12
N ARG A 68 -33.57 18.89 2.11
CA ARG A 68 -33.05 18.95 0.74
C ARG A 68 -31.72 19.71 0.66
N ALA A 69 -31.62 20.85 1.34
CA ALA A 69 -30.39 21.64 1.41
C ALA A 69 -29.27 20.90 2.15
N PHE A 70 -29.60 20.24 3.27
CA PHE A 70 -28.68 19.41 4.05
C PHE A 70 -28.12 18.26 3.21
N PHE A 71 -28.97 17.44 2.59
CA PHE A 71 -28.51 16.30 1.78
C PHE A 71 -27.74 16.74 0.53
N SER A 72 -28.10 17.87 -0.09
CA SER A 72 -27.31 18.44 -1.19
C SER A 72 -25.92 18.86 -0.74
N GLY A 73 -25.81 19.55 0.41
CA GLY A 73 -24.53 19.98 0.97
C GLY A 73 -23.68 18.80 1.44
N ALA A 74 -24.31 17.83 2.11
CA ALA A 74 -23.68 16.60 2.56
C ALA A 74 -23.15 15.78 1.39
N GLY A 75 -23.95 15.58 0.33
CA GLY A 75 -23.54 14.86 -0.87
C GLY A 75 -22.30 15.47 -1.54
N LYS A 76 -22.31 16.79 -1.77
CA LYS A 76 -21.15 17.51 -2.34
C LYS A 76 -19.91 17.43 -1.46
N THR A 77 -20.09 17.49 -0.14
CA THR A 77 -18.96 17.40 0.81
C THR A 77 -18.41 15.98 0.84
N TRP A 78 -19.29 14.98 0.78
CA TRP A 78 -18.93 13.58 0.75
C TRP A 78 -18.11 13.25 -0.50
N GLU A 79 -18.53 13.71 -1.68
CA GLU A 79 -17.78 13.54 -2.93
C GLU A 79 -16.34 14.07 -2.84
N ARG A 80 -16.15 15.24 -2.21
CA ARG A 80 -14.81 15.80 -1.98
C ARG A 80 -14.02 14.99 -0.96
N PHE A 81 -14.69 14.52 0.10
CA PHE A 81 -14.05 13.73 1.15
C PHE A 81 -13.60 12.36 0.65
N THR A 82 -14.31 11.78 -0.32
CA THR A 82 -14.06 10.43 -0.82
C THR A 82 -13.46 10.42 -2.22
N SER A 83 -12.94 11.54 -2.72
CA SER A 83 -12.41 11.65 -4.09
C SER A 83 -11.24 10.71 -4.34
N GLU A 84 -10.43 10.45 -3.31
CA GLU A 84 -9.30 9.52 -3.37
C GLU A 84 -9.75 8.06 -3.58
N PHE A 85 -10.98 7.73 -3.17
CA PHE A 85 -11.59 6.39 -3.32
C PHE A 85 -12.42 6.24 -4.61
N ALA A 86 -12.62 7.31 -5.37
CA ALA A 86 -13.34 7.23 -6.64
C ALA A 86 -12.52 6.45 -7.68
N PRO A 87 -13.15 5.87 -8.72
CA PRO A 87 -12.43 5.20 -9.80
C PRO A 87 -11.35 6.11 -10.41
N GLY A 88 -10.10 5.66 -10.46
CA GLY A 88 -8.95 6.47 -10.89
C GLY A 88 -8.47 7.51 -9.86
N GLY A 89 -8.91 7.40 -8.60
CA GLY A 89 -8.38 8.16 -7.47
C GLY A 89 -7.14 7.49 -6.87
N LEU A 90 -6.35 8.25 -6.10
CA LEU A 90 -5.08 7.78 -5.53
C LEU A 90 -5.20 6.46 -4.75
N ILE A 91 -6.27 6.27 -3.99
CA ILE A 91 -6.50 5.03 -3.23
C ILE A 91 -7.04 3.93 -4.13
N ASP A 92 -7.85 4.24 -5.14
CA ASP A 92 -8.34 3.23 -6.08
C ASP A 92 -7.18 2.61 -6.88
N GLU A 93 -6.28 3.46 -7.40
CA GLU A 93 -5.13 3.08 -8.21
C GLU A 93 -4.00 2.40 -7.43
N ALA A 94 -3.91 2.63 -6.12
CA ALA A 94 -2.90 1.97 -5.29
C ALA A 94 -3.00 0.44 -5.37
N SER A 95 -1.86 -0.21 -5.55
CA SER A 95 -1.75 -1.66 -5.60
C SER A 95 -2.17 -2.30 -4.27
N LEU A 96 -2.49 -3.60 -4.30
CA LEU A 96 -2.82 -4.32 -3.07
C LEU A 96 -1.65 -4.32 -2.09
N GLU A 97 -0.43 -4.43 -2.60
CA GLU A 97 0.81 -4.42 -1.82
C GLU A 97 1.01 -3.07 -1.12
N GLU A 98 0.80 -1.95 -1.80
CA GLU A 98 0.85 -0.60 -1.20
C GLU A 98 -0.26 -0.41 -0.15
N LYS A 99 -1.46 -0.91 -0.43
CA LYS A 99 -2.59 -0.86 0.52
C LYS A 99 -2.33 -1.69 1.78
N GLU A 100 -1.59 -2.78 1.67
CA GLU A 100 -1.18 -3.63 2.80
C GLU A 100 0.02 -3.06 3.57
N LEU A 101 0.95 -2.38 2.88
CA LEU A 101 2.06 -1.67 3.51
C LEU A 101 1.60 -0.44 4.31
N ALA A 102 0.50 0.18 3.90
CA ALA A 102 -0.11 1.29 4.62
C ALA A 102 -0.72 0.80 5.95
N TRP A 103 0.01 0.99 7.05
CA TRP A 103 -0.48 0.73 8.40
C TRP A 103 -1.56 1.76 8.79
N MET A 104 -2.82 1.49 8.42
CA MET A 104 -3.97 2.32 8.80
C MET A 104 -5.04 1.49 9.50
N LEU A 105 -5.47 1.94 10.68
CA LEU A 105 -6.53 1.29 11.42
C LEU A 105 -7.90 1.55 10.79
N PRO A 106 -8.89 0.67 10.97
CA PRO A 106 -10.21 0.81 10.33
C PRO A 106 -10.98 2.10 10.64
N THR A 107 -10.62 2.80 11.72
CA THR A 107 -11.34 3.99 12.23
C THR A 107 -10.58 5.27 11.95
N ASN A 108 -11.25 6.22 11.29
CA ASN A 108 -10.68 7.51 10.89
C ASN A 108 -10.09 8.29 12.07
N ASP A 109 -10.76 8.33 13.22
CA ASP A 109 -10.31 9.10 14.40
C ASP A 109 -8.89 8.73 14.86
N ILE A 110 -8.55 7.45 14.82
CA ILE A 110 -7.22 6.98 15.22
C ILE A 110 -6.18 7.32 14.15
N ASN A 111 -6.56 7.28 12.86
CA ASN A 111 -5.66 7.65 11.76
C ASN A 111 -5.44 9.16 11.69
N GLU A 112 -6.46 9.98 11.97
CA GLU A 112 -6.31 11.43 12.11
C GLU A 112 -5.41 11.78 13.31
N GLY A 113 -5.58 11.06 14.43
CA GLY A 113 -4.70 11.18 15.60
C GLY A 113 -3.26 10.76 15.29
N ALA A 114 -3.07 9.68 14.51
CA ALA A 114 -1.77 9.21 14.05
C ALA A 114 -1.11 10.22 13.10
N LEU A 115 -1.86 10.76 12.13
CA LEU A 115 -1.39 11.79 11.21
C LEU A 115 -1.05 13.09 11.95
N GLY A 116 -1.85 13.49 12.93
CA GLY A 116 -1.57 14.62 13.80
C GLY A 116 -0.27 14.42 14.58
N SER A 117 -0.08 13.23 15.15
CA SER A 117 1.14 12.86 15.88
C SER A 117 2.37 12.84 14.98
N PHE A 118 2.23 12.27 13.77
CA PHE A 118 3.24 12.26 12.73
C PHE A 118 3.67 13.68 12.34
N ARG A 119 2.70 14.57 12.07
CA ARG A 119 2.97 15.97 11.73
C ARG A 119 3.70 16.72 12.85
N VAL A 120 3.34 16.49 14.11
CA VAL A 120 4.03 17.10 15.26
C VAL A 120 5.45 16.57 15.39
N MET A 121 5.66 15.27 15.19
CA MET A 121 6.97 14.65 15.21
C MET A 121 7.86 15.18 14.08
N MET A 122 7.37 15.25 12.84
CA MET A 122 8.12 15.79 11.69
C MET A 122 8.52 17.25 11.87
N ARG A 123 7.70 18.06 12.58
CA ARG A 123 8.08 19.43 12.94
C ARG A 123 9.22 19.49 13.96
N ARG A 124 9.30 18.52 14.87
CA ARG A 124 10.34 18.45 15.91
C ARG A 124 11.61 17.77 15.42
N GLN A 125 11.46 16.80 14.54
CA GLN A 125 12.51 15.96 13.97
C GLN A 125 12.19 15.77 12.49
N PRO A 126 12.72 16.62 11.59
CA PRO A 126 12.39 16.58 10.15
C PRO A 126 13.25 15.59 9.35
N GLN A 127 14.30 15.04 9.97
CA GLN A 127 15.27 14.14 9.33
C GLN A 127 14.96 12.62 9.39
N PRO A 128 14.02 12.08 10.20
CA PRO A 128 13.83 10.63 10.23
C PRO A 128 13.10 10.16 8.97
N SER A 129 13.59 9.05 8.38
CA SER A 129 12.89 8.39 7.28
C SER A 129 11.56 7.79 7.74
N LEU A 130 10.63 7.57 6.80
CA LEU A 130 9.34 6.94 7.09
C LEU A 130 9.47 5.58 7.79
N SER A 131 10.48 4.79 7.41
CA SER A 131 10.79 3.51 8.05
C SER A 131 11.09 3.64 9.55
N VAL A 132 11.87 4.65 9.94
CA VAL A 132 12.18 4.93 11.36
C VAL A 132 10.92 5.32 12.12
N GLN A 133 10.05 6.10 11.49
CA GLN A 133 8.81 6.58 12.10
C GLN A 133 7.81 5.43 12.32
N ASN A 134 7.64 4.56 11.31
CA ASN A 134 6.83 3.36 11.42
C ASN A 134 7.36 2.43 12.52
N ALA A 135 8.68 2.24 12.58
CA ALA A 135 9.31 1.44 13.62
C ALA A 135 9.07 2.03 15.03
N GLN A 136 9.14 3.35 15.17
CA GLN A 136 8.89 4.04 16.44
C GLN A 136 7.42 3.96 16.87
N ALA A 137 6.48 4.14 15.94
CA ALA A 137 5.05 3.97 16.21
C ALA A 137 4.73 2.55 16.67
N MET A 138 5.29 1.54 15.99
CA MET A 138 5.16 0.12 16.38
C MET A 138 5.82 -0.18 17.73
N TYR A 139 6.97 0.42 18.03
CA TYR A 139 7.66 0.25 19.31
C TYR A 139 6.79 0.68 20.50
N PHE A 140 6.10 1.83 20.37
CA PHE A 140 5.20 2.30 21.41
C PHE A 140 3.90 1.49 21.48
N ARG A 141 3.27 1.21 20.34
CA ARG A 141 1.98 0.51 20.30
C ARG A 141 2.06 -0.92 20.82
N ASN A 142 3.12 -1.64 20.44
CA ASN A 142 3.30 -3.03 20.87
C ASN A 142 3.88 -3.13 22.29
N GLU A 143 4.06 -1.99 22.97
CA GLU A 143 4.72 -1.91 24.27
C GLU A 143 6.05 -2.66 24.28
N THR A 144 6.80 -2.57 23.17
CA THR A 144 8.02 -3.35 22.95
C THR A 144 9.02 -3.13 24.08
N GLN A 145 9.03 -1.95 24.69
CA GLN A 145 9.84 -1.67 25.88
C GLN A 145 9.44 -2.50 27.10
N ALA A 146 8.13 -2.66 27.37
CA ALA A 146 7.62 -3.46 28.48
C ALA A 146 7.92 -4.93 28.24
N PHE A 147 7.67 -5.42 27.02
CA PHE A 147 8.05 -6.76 26.58
C PHE A 147 9.55 -7.02 26.77
N MET A 148 10.41 -6.11 26.30
CA MET A 148 11.86 -6.23 26.48
C MET A 148 12.23 -6.30 27.96
N LYS A 149 11.67 -5.44 28.81
CA LYS A 149 11.96 -5.47 30.26
C LYS A 149 11.52 -6.77 30.93
N GLN A 150 10.42 -7.36 30.48
CA GLN A 150 9.86 -8.57 31.08
C GLN A 150 10.61 -9.84 30.66
N TYR A 151 10.98 -9.93 29.38
CA TYR A 151 11.52 -11.17 28.81
C TYR A 151 13.03 -11.15 28.58
N PHE A 152 13.67 -9.98 28.49
CA PHE A 152 15.11 -9.84 28.27
C PHE A 152 15.79 -9.62 29.62
N VAL A 153 15.71 -10.65 30.47
CA VAL A 153 16.25 -10.63 31.83
C VAL A 153 17.75 -10.90 31.80
N LYS A 154 18.23 -11.65 30.80
CA LYS A 154 19.62 -12.07 30.71
C LYS A 154 20.39 -11.23 29.67
N PRO A 155 21.66 -10.90 29.91
CA PRO A 155 22.50 -10.20 28.94
C PRO A 155 22.60 -10.92 27.58
N GLU A 156 22.49 -12.25 27.58
CA GLU A 156 22.56 -13.10 26.40
C GLU A 156 21.40 -12.86 25.41
N ASP A 157 20.21 -12.50 25.90
CA ASP A 157 19.03 -12.25 25.06
C ASP A 157 19.24 -11.02 24.16
N LEU A 158 19.86 -9.98 24.72
CA LEU A 158 20.25 -8.78 23.98
C LEU A 158 21.43 -9.04 23.04
N GLN A 159 22.38 -9.90 23.43
CA GLN A 159 23.49 -10.29 22.56
C GLN A 159 23.00 -11.08 21.34
N PHE A 160 22.01 -11.96 21.52
CA PHE A 160 21.39 -12.70 20.43
C PHE A 160 20.75 -11.76 19.40
N LEU A 161 19.94 -10.79 19.85
CA LEU A 161 19.35 -9.79 18.96
C LEU A 161 20.42 -9.00 18.20
N ARG A 162 21.44 -8.49 18.90
CA ARG A 162 22.56 -7.75 18.26
C ARG A 162 23.28 -8.60 17.22
N LYS A 163 23.48 -9.89 17.47
CA LYS A 163 24.10 -10.83 16.52
C LYS A 163 23.20 -11.08 15.31
N LYS A 164 21.89 -11.21 15.52
CA LYS A 164 20.89 -11.38 14.44
C LYS A 164 20.82 -10.13 13.56
N GLU A 165 20.76 -8.95 14.17
CA GLU A 165 20.80 -7.66 13.47
C GLU A 165 22.10 -7.44 12.72
N ALA A 166 23.26 -7.73 13.32
CA ALA A 166 24.56 -7.60 12.65
C ALA A 166 24.65 -8.52 11.43
N THR A 167 24.14 -9.75 11.54
CA THR A 167 24.04 -10.68 10.41
C THR A 167 23.12 -10.13 9.31
N ARG A 168 21.97 -9.58 9.68
CA ARG A 168 21.02 -8.96 8.75
C ARG A 168 21.65 -7.77 8.02
N LYS A 169 22.30 -6.86 8.75
CA LYS A 169 22.98 -5.68 8.20
C LYS A 169 24.10 -6.08 7.23
N LYS A 170 24.92 -7.08 7.59
CA LYS A 170 25.95 -7.62 6.68
C LYS A 170 25.35 -8.21 5.41
N ARG A 171 24.22 -8.91 5.50
CA ARG A 171 23.52 -9.45 4.32
C ARG A 171 22.98 -8.32 3.44
N GLN A 172 22.41 -7.29 4.03
CA GLN A 172 21.87 -6.13 3.31
C GLN A 172 22.98 -5.33 2.61
N GLN A 173 24.10 -5.07 3.29
CA GLN A 173 25.26 -4.41 2.70
C GLN A 173 25.80 -5.19 1.49
N LYS A 174 25.95 -6.51 1.60
CA LYS A 174 26.38 -7.35 0.48
C LYS A 174 25.41 -7.33 -0.70
N ARG A 175 24.11 -7.17 -0.46
CA ARG A 175 23.11 -7.01 -1.52
C ARG A 175 23.29 -5.66 -2.19
N GLN A 176 23.32 -4.57 -1.42
CA GLN A 176 23.54 -3.22 -1.94
C GLN A 176 24.85 -3.09 -2.74
N GLU A 177 25.96 -3.62 -2.23
CA GLU A 177 27.24 -3.66 -2.94
C GLU A 177 27.14 -4.42 -4.26
N LYS A 178 26.39 -5.52 -4.29
CA LYS A 178 26.17 -6.30 -5.49
C LYS A 178 25.27 -5.57 -6.48
N ASP A 179 24.23 -4.90 -6.01
CA ASP A 179 23.30 -4.13 -6.85
C ASP A 179 24.05 -2.96 -7.51
N LEU A 180 24.84 -2.20 -6.77
CA LEU A 180 25.73 -1.16 -7.30
C LEU A 180 26.75 -1.70 -8.31
N TRP A 181 27.30 -2.89 -8.02
CA TRP A 181 28.25 -3.53 -8.94
C TRP A 181 27.58 -4.01 -10.23
N LEU A 182 26.36 -4.52 -10.15
CA LEU A 182 25.55 -4.84 -11.33
C LEU A 182 25.18 -3.57 -12.10
N GLU A 183 24.80 -2.48 -11.44
CA GLU A 183 24.54 -1.19 -12.08
C GLU A 183 25.74 -0.67 -12.89
N ALA A 184 26.93 -0.71 -12.29
CA ALA A 184 28.17 -0.27 -12.92
C ALA A 184 28.70 -1.20 -14.03
N LEU A 185 28.26 -2.46 -14.08
CA LEU A 185 28.64 -3.38 -15.15
C LEU A 185 28.03 -2.96 -16.50
N GLU A 186 28.90 -2.82 -17.50
CA GLU A 186 28.47 -2.60 -18.88
C GLU A 186 27.67 -3.79 -19.41
N LEU A 187 26.49 -3.50 -19.95
CA LEU A 187 25.62 -4.51 -20.55
C LEU A 187 26.21 -4.96 -21.89
N VAL A 188 26.56 -6.24 -22.00
CA VAL A 188 27.08 -6.80 -23.25
C VAL A 188 25.90 -7.26 -24.11
N LEU A 189 25.60 -6.47 -25.14
CA LEU A 189 24.53 -6.71 -26.12
C LEU A 189 25.04 -7.36 -27.42
N ASP A 190 26.29 -7.82 -27.43
CA ASP A 190 26.92 -8.45 -28.59
C ASP A 190 26.89 -9.97 -28.45
N GLU A 191 26.12 -10.63 -29.34
CA GLU A 191 25.93 -12.08 -29.37
C GLU A 191 27.27 -12.84 -29.45
N THR A 192 28.26 -12.28 -30.15
CA THR A 192 29.56 -12.92 -30.36
C THR A 192 30.41 -12.98 -29.10
N LYS A 193 30.12 -12.15 -28.09
CA LYS A 193 30.86 -12.06 -26.83
C LYS A 193 30.29 -12.97 -25.74
N VAL A 194 29.03 -13.41 -25.84
CA VAL A 194 28.35 -14.29 -24.87
C VAL A 194 29.07 -15.64 -24.69
N PRO A 195 29.58 -16.32 -25.75
CA PRO A 195 30.32 -17.58 -25.59
C PRO A 195 31.67 -17.42 -24.87
N GLY A 196 32.26 -16.22 -24.91
CA GLY A 196 33.55 -15.88 -24.29
C GLY A 196 33.46 -15.63 -22.78
N LEU A 197 32.27 -15.27 -22.27
CA LEU A 197 32.03 -15.07 -20.84
C LEU A 197 32.00 -16.42 -20.09
N LYS A 198 32.76 -16.49 -18.98
CA LYS A 198 32.91 -17.70 -18.15
C LYS A 198 32.83 -17.34 -16.67
N GLY A 199 32.40 -18.31 -15.85
CA GLY A 199 32.45 -18.21 -14.40
C GLY A 199 31.49 -17.15 -13.83
N GLU A 200 32.00 -16.31 -12.94
CA GLU A 200 31.19 -15.33 -12.21
C GLU A 200 30.68 -14.22 -13.13
N ALA A 201 31.55 -13.65 -14.00
CA ALA A 201 31.18 -12.64 -14.99
C ALA A 201 30.00 -13.04 -15.89
N PHE A 202 29.86 -14.34 -16.20
CA PHE A 202 28.74 -14.86 -16.97
C PHE A 202 27.42 -14.87 -16.19
N LYS A 203 27.47 -15.21 -14.90
CA LYS A 203 26.29 -15.19 -14.01
C LYS A 203 25.88 -13.77 -13.62
N ASP A 204 26.85 -12.88 -13.56
CA ASP A 204 26.63 -11.48 -13.24
C ASP A 204 25.97 -10.74 -14.41
N MET A 205 26.33 -11.12 -15.64
CA MET A 205 25.58 -10.69 -16.83
C MET A 205 24.13 -11.18 -16.78
N LEU A 206 23.88 -12.44 -16.38
CA LEU A 206 22.51 -12.93 -16.18
C LEU A 206 21.73 -12.10 -15.15
N ASP A 207 22.34 -11.77 -14.02
CA ASP A 207 21.69 -10.94 -12.99
C ASP A 207 21.44 -9.52 -13.50
N LYS A 208 22.38 -8.92 -14.25
CA LYS A 208 22.21 -7.61 -14.87
C LYS A 208 21.05 -7.60 -15.87
N PHE A 209 20.95 -8.61 -16.74
CA PHE A 209 19.84 -8.76 -17.69
C PHE A 209 18.48 -8.89 -16.99
N LYS A 210 18.43 -9.49 -15.79
CA LYS A 210 17.22 -9.51 -14.97
C LYS A 210 16.88 -8.15 -14.36
N VAL A 211 17.89 -7.41 -13.90
CA VAL A 211 17.71 -6.04 -13.36
C VAL A 211 17.14 -5.10 -14.42
N VAL A 212 17.60 -5.19 -15.67
CA VAL A 212 17.07 -4.38 -16.78
C VAL A 212 15.76 -4.90 -17.38
N GLY A 213 15.15 -5.93 -16.78
CA GLY A 213 13.83 -6.43 -17.17
C GLY A 213 13.80 -7.18 -18.51
N ALA A 214 14.87 -7.90 -18.87
CA ALA A 214 14.90 -8.63 -20.13
C ALA A 214 13.86 -9.78 -20.17
N PRO A 215 13.13 -9.95 -21.30
CA PRO A 215 12.11 -10.98 -21.44
C PRO A 215 12.69 -12.41 -21.33
N ASP A 216 11.85 -13.37 -20.91
CA ASP A 216 12.11 -14.82 -20.87
C ASP A 216 13.22 -15.33 -19.92
N LEU A 217 13.73 -14.50 -19.00
CA LEU A 217 14.72 -14.92 -18.00
C LEU A 217 14.13 -15.54 -16.72
N GLY A 218 12.80 -15.59 -16.60
CA GLY A 218 12.10 -16.04 -15.39
C GLY A 218 12.42 -17.49 -14.98
N ASN A 219 12.68 -18.36 -15.95
CA ASN A 219 12.90 -19.80 -15.69
C ASN A 219 14.37 -20.17 -15.42
N VAL A 220 15.29 -19.20 -15.49
CA VAL A 220 16.74 -19.46 -15.41
C VAL A 220 17.33 -18.76 -14.19
N ASN A 221 18.16 -19.44 -13.39
CA ASN A 221 18.85 -18.86 -12.24
C ASN A 221 20.36 -19.18 -12.26
N ARG A 222 21.13 -18.63 -11.30
CA ARG A 222 22.59 -18.86 -11.20
C ARG A 222 23.00 -20.34 -11.04
N ARG A 223 22.06 -21.23 -10.68
CA ARG A 223 22.26 -22.69 -10.53
C ARG A 223 21.83 -23.48 -11.76
N SER A 224 21.17 -22.85 -12.73
CA SER A 224 20.76 -23.48 -13.99
C SER A 224 21.98 -23.89 -14.82
N LYS A 225 21.77 -24.86 -15.72
CA LYS A 225 22.84 -25.33 -16.63
C LYS A 225 23.34 -24.16 -17.48
N VAL A 226 24.67 -24.06 -17.63
CA VAL A 226 25.34 -22.97 -18.38
C VAL A 226 24.79 -22.83 -19.80
N GLY A 227 24.46 -23.94 -20.47
CA GLY A 227 23.85 -23.92 -21.81
C GLY A 227 22.49 -23.19 -21.84
N ALA A 228 21.61 -23.49 -20.89
CA ALA A 228 20.30 -22.84 -20.79
C ALA A 228 20.41 -21.34 -20.47
N ILE A 229 21.41 -20.94 -19.68
CA ILE A 229 21.69 -19.52 -19.42
C ILE A 229 22.16 -18.82 -20.69
N ARG A 230 23.02 -19.47 -21.50
CA ARG A 230 23.53 -18.90 -22.76
C ARG A 230 22.42 -18.70 -23.78
N GLU A 231 21.58 -19.71 -23.97
CA GLU A 231 20.43 -19.65 -24.86
C GLU A 231 19.48 -18.50 -24.46
N ALA A 232 19.16 -18.39 -23.17
CA ALA A 232 18.29 -17.32 -22.69
C ALA A 232 18.89 -15.92 -22.88
N LEU A 233 20.20 -15.75 -22.68
CA LEU A 233 20.89 -14.47 -22.95
C LEU A 233 20.91 -14.12 -24.44
N ILE A 234 21.15 -15.11 -25.33
CA ILE A 234 21.14 -14.90 -26.78
C ILE A 234 19.75 -14.49 -27.24
N VAL A 235 18.69 -15.18 -26.80
CA VAL A 235 17.29 -14.83 -27.13
C VAL A 235 16.93 -13.42 -26.64
N ALA A 236 17.40 -13.02 -25.45
CA ALA A 236 17.20 -11.66 -24.95
C ALA A 236 17.91 -10.61 -25.81
N ILE A 237 19.14 -10.87 -26.24
CA ILE A 237 19.93 -10.00 -27.13
C ILE A 237 19.30 -9.92 -28.53
N GLU A 238 18.81 -11.02 -29.09
CA GLU A 238 18.10 -11.03 -30.37
C GLU A 238 16.84 -10.17 -30.30
N LYS A 239 16.07 -10.24 -29.21
CA LYS A 239 14.89 -9.38 -28.99
C LYS A 239 15.25 -7.90 -28.84
N TYR A 240 16.41 -7.60 -28.25
CA TYR A 240 16.95 -6.24 -28.21
C TYR A 240 17.28 -5.74 -29.61
N ASN A 241 18.06 -6.51 -30.38
CA ASN A 241 18.48 -6.16 -31.73
C ASN A 241 17.31 -6.04 -32.71
N ASN A 242 16.25 -6.83 -32.51
CA ASN A 242 15.01 -6.77 -33.29
C ASN A 242 14.07 -5.64 -32.84
N GLY A 243 14.45 -4.84 -31.84
CA GLY A 243 13.66 -3.73 -31.31
C GLY A 243 12.38 -4.14 -30.56
N THR A 244 12.22 -5.44 -30.27
CA THR A 244 11.07 -5.99 -29.53
C THR A 244 11.22 -5.83 -28.02
N TRP A 245 12.43 -5.51 -27.56
CA TRP A 245 12.75 -5.11 -26.20
C TRP A 245 13.70 -3.91 -26.23
N ARG A 246 13.50 -2.94 -25.32
CA ARG A 246 14.39 -1.80 -25.11
C ARG A 246 14.70 -1.66 -23.63
N ILE A 247 15.89 -1.18 -23.32
CA ILE A 247 16.30 -0.85 -21.96
C ILE A 247 15.61 0.47 -21.60
N ALA A 248 14.98 0.53 -20.43
CA ALA A 248 14.38 1.77 -19.95
C ALA A 248 15.49 2.79 -19.64
N GLY A 249 15.43 3.98 -20.28
CA GLY A 249 16.32 5.12 -19.99
C GLY A 249 17.19 5.65 -21.14
N GLU A 250 17.10 5.13 -22.37
CA GLU A 250 17.91 5.63 -23.52
C GLU A 250 17.28 6.80 -24.31
N ASP A 251 16.22 7.45 -23.80
CA ASP A 251 15.65 8.65 -24.43
C ASP A 251 15.62 9.83 -23.44
N GLU A 252 16.67 10.67 -23.49
CA GLU A 252 16.55 12.08 -23.10
C GLU A 252 16.75 12.95 -24.35
N GLY A 253 15.61 13.34 -24.93
CA GLY A 253 15.49 14.52 -25.77
C GLY A 253 14.49 15.49 -25.13
N GLU A 254 15.02 16.44 -24.35
CA GLU A 254 14.45 17.74 -23.92
C GLU A 254 12.96 17.81 -23.55
N GLY A 255 12.66 18.06 -22.27
CA GLY A 255 11.32 18.53 -21.89
C GLY A 255 10.96 18.59 -20.41
N ASP A 256 11.56 19.56 -19.70
CA ASP A 256 11.03 20.28 -18.53
C ASP A 256 11.22 19.71 -17.11
N GLU A 257 11.65 20.60 -16.23
CA GLU A 257 11.95 20.40 -14.81
C GLU A 257 10.67 20.17 -13.99
N SER A 258 10.62 19.09 -13.22
CA SER A 258 10.03 19.16 -11.88
C SER A 258 10.77 18.20 -10.94
N SER A 259 11.48 18.78 -9.98
CA SER A 259 12.10 18.05 -8.87
C SER A 259 11.02 17.48 -7.95
N ASP A 260 10.90 16.15 -7.88
CA ASP A 260 10.35 15.48 -6.71
C ASP A 260 11.32 14.37 -6.28
N LEU A 261 11.90 14.55 -5.10
CA LEU A 261 12.87 13.63 -4.51
C LEU A 261 12.10 12.50 -3.83
N GLY A 262 11.76 11.48 -4.61
CA GLY A 262 11.30 10.19 -4.10
C GLY A 262 12.49 9.31 -3.74
N ASP A 263 12.75 9.14 -2.45
CA ASP A 263 13.62 8.08 -1.93
C ASP A 263 12.93 6.72 -2.16
N ASP A 264 13.14 6.11 -3.33
CA ASP A 264 12.78 4.72 -3.60
C ASP A 264 13.80 3.79 -2.91
N GLU A 265 13.58 3.52 -1.63
CA GLU A 265 14.25 2.42 -0.91
C GLU A 265 13.50 1.11 -1.21
N PRO A 266 14.11 0.10 -1.85
CA PRO A 266 13.44 -1.17 -2.13
C PRO A 266 13.23 -1.97 -0.83
N SER A 267 12.04 -1.83 -0.24
CA SER A 267 11.57 -2.59 0.92
C SER A 267 11.11 -3.99 0.51
N ALA A 268 12.06 -4.87 0.15
CA ALA A 268 11.79 -6.30 0.01
C ALA A 268 12.05 -7.03 1.34
N LEU A 269 11.08 -6.96 2.26
CA LEU A 269 10.97 -7.95 3.35
C LEU A 269 10.05 -9.07 2.88
N GLU A 270 10.64 -10.20 2.50
CA GLU A 270 9.88 -11.44 2.28
C GLU A 270 9.18 -11.88 3.58
N PRO A 271 8.05 -12.60 3.48
CA PRO A 271 7.31 -13.10 4.63
C PRO A 271 8.17 -14.10 5.42
N ILE A 272 8.24 -13.93 6.74
CA ILE A 272 8.83 -14.92 7.64
C ILE A 272 7.84 -16.10 7.72
N SER A 273 8.00 -17.11 6.88
CA SER A 273 7.49 -18.46 7.12
C SER A 273 8.66 -19.32 7.60
N ASP A 274 8.76 -19.54 8.90
CA ASP A 274 9.47 -20.68 9.51
C ASP A 274 9.15 -20.66 11.01
N TRP A 275 7.97 -21.14 11.36
CA TRP A 275 7.72 -21.72 12.68
C TRP A 275 7.93 -23.22 12.53
N GLU A 276 9.17 -23.68 12.67
CA GLU A 276 9.41 -25.08 13.00
C GLU A 276 8.96 -25.29 14.46
N GLU A 277 7.80 -25.91 14.64
CA GLU A 277 7.46 -26.63 15.87
C GLU A 277 8.50 -27.73 16.06
N THR A 278 9.47 -27.49 16.94
CA THR A 278 10.23 -28.59 17.52
C THR A 278 9.44 -29.11 18.71
N ASP A 279 8.63 -30.13 18.44
CA ASP A 279 8.23 -31.13 19.42
C ASP A 279 9.48 -31.59 20.18
N THR A 280 9.46 -31.43 21.50
CA THR A 280 10.32 -32.21 22.39
C THR A 280 9.43 -32.77 23.48
N GLU A 281 9.14 -34.07 23.32
CA GLU A 281 8.70 -34.97 24.37
C GLU A 281 9.74 -34.97 25.48
N ASP A 282 9.30 -34.73 26.72
CA ASP A 282 9.67 -35.47 27.94
C ASP A 282 8.73 -35.06 29.10
#